data_AF-A0A965G5H4-F1
#
_entry.id   AF-A0A965G5H4-F1
#
_cell.length_a   1.000
_cell.length_b   1.000
_cell.length_c   1.000
_cell.angle_alpha   90.00
_cell.angle_beta   90.00
_cell.angle_gamma   90.00
#
_symmetry.space_group_name_H-M   'P 1'
#
loop_
_entity.id
_entity.type
_entity.pdbx_description
1 polymer ?
#
loop_
_entity_poly.entity_id
_entity_poly.type
_entity_poly.pdbx_seq_one_letter_code
_entity_poly.pdbx_strand_id
1 'polypeptide(L)' 'MDGKGSPKFSLDPKSVFQNSALYREFLLEREEILKHKWHLSEQAGHDVGFEKGLLDWIVKHRAAWRASREKDIAKEKGVG' A
#
# COMPACT_ATOMS: atom_id res chain seq x y z
N MET A 1 -18.57 -14.33 39.20
CA MET A 1 -19.40 -13.60 38.20
C MET A 1 -18.43 -12.90 37.28
N ASP A 2 -17.91 -13.64 36.31
CA ASP A 2 -16.74 -13.26 35.52
C ASP A 2 -17.20 -12.64 34.20
N GLY A 3 -17.31 -11.31 34.19
CA GLY A 3 -17.56 -10.53 32.99
C GLY A 3 -16.29 -10.42 32.15
N LYS A 4 -15.98 -11.45 31.34
CA LYS A 4 -14.97 -11.35 30.29
C LYS A 4 -15.46 -10.32 29.26
N GLY A 5 -14.80 -9.17 29.24
CA GLY A 5 -14.97 -8.14 28.21
C GLY A 5 -14.65 -8.73 26.85
N SER A 6 -15.69 -8.97 26.05
CA SER A 6 -15.59 -9.34 24.65
C SER A 6 -14.77 -8.28 23.90
N PRO A 7 -13.86 -8.65 22.98
CA PRO A 7 -13.20 -7.68 22.13
C PRO A 7 -14.29 -7.01 21.30
N LYS A 8 -14.50 -5.71 21.53
CA LYS A 8 -15.32 -4.87 20.66
C LYS A 8 -14.59 -4.77 19.32
N PHE A 9 -14.77 -5.77 18.46
CA PHE A 9 -14.62 -5.57 17.03
C PHE A 9 -15.69 -4.55 16.65
N SER A 10 -15.33 -3.27 16.69
CA SER A 10 -16.17 -2.22 16.16
C SER A 10 -16.38 -2.54 14.69
N LEU A 11 -17.62 -2.83 14.30
CA LEU A 11 -18.02 -2.97 12.89
C LEU A 11 -18.11 -1.58 12.22
N ASP A 12 -17.24 -0.65 12.62
CA ASP A 12 -17.10 0.63 11.94
C ASP A 12 -16.49 0.34 10.56
N PRO A 13 -17.15 0.72 9.45
CA PRO A 13 -16.58 0.56 8.12
C PRO A 13 -15.15 1.10 8.01
N LYS A 14 -14.78 2.17 8.74
CA LYS A 14 -13.40 2.67 8.82
C LYS A 14 -12.44 1.71 9.51
N SER A 15 -12.83 1.07 10.62
CA SER A 15 -11.96 0.12 11.33
C SER A 15 -11.80 -1.19 10.53
N VAL A 16 -12.85 -1.62 9.83
CA VAL A 16 -12.80 -2.76 8.89
C VAL A 16 -11.92 -2.42 7.69
N PHE A 17 -12.02 -1.20 7.14
CA PHE A 17 -11.15 -0.74 6.06
C PHE A 17 -9.67 -0.67 6.49
N GLN A 18 -9.39 -0.09 7.65
CA GLN A 18 -8.02 0.06 8.17
C GLN A 18 -7.35 -1.29 8.44
N ASN A 19 -8.12 -2.33 8.77
CA ASN A 19 -7.61 -3.69 8.96
C ASN A 19 -7.75 -4.59 7.71
N SER A 20 -8.25 -4.06 6.60
CA SER A 20 -8.44 -4.81 5.35
C SER A 20 -7.12 -4.99 4.60
N ALA A 21 -7.01 -6.09 3.85
CA ALA A 21 -5.88 -6.33 2.94
C ALA A 21 -5.77 -5.21 1.89
N LEU A 22 -6.89 -4.62 1.47
CA LEU A 22 -6.92 -3.53 0.50
C LEU A 22 -6.18 -2.28 1.00
N TYR A 23 -6.40 -1.89 2.26
CA TYR A 23 -5.71 -0.74 2.83
C TYR A 23 -4.21 -0.99 2.99
N ARG A 24 -3.81 -2.21 3.37
CA ARG A 24 -2.39 -2.59 3.40
C ARG A 24 -1.73 -2.50 2.03
N GLU A 25 -2.38 -3.03 1.00
CA GLU A 25 -1.86 -2.92 -0.38
C GLU A 25 -1.80 -1.47 -0.87
N PHE A 26 -2.77 -0.63 -0.49
CA PHE A 26 -2.72 0.80 -0.79
C PHE A 26 -1.52 1.50 -0.10
N LEU A 27 -1.21 1.16 1.16
CA LEU A 27 -0.06 1.71 1.86
C LEU A 27 1.26 1.31 1.18
N LEU A 28 1.39 0.05 0.77
CA LEU A 28 2.56 -0.44 0.03
C LEU A 28 2.70 0.29 -1.32
N GLU A 29 1.60 0.46 -2.06
CA GLU A 29 1.61 1.22 -3.32
C GLU A 29 2.04 2.68 -3.09
N ARG A 30 1.56 3.32 -2.02
CA ARG A 30 1.94 4.69 -1.64
C ARG A 30 3.43 4.80 -1.34
N GLU A 31 4.00 3.83 -0.66
CA GLU A 31 5.44 3.80 -0.35
C GLU A 31 6.29 3.72 -1.62
N GLU A 32 5.89 2.92 -2.60
CA GLU A 32 6.59 2.84 -3.89
C GLU A 32 6.53 4.17 -4.67
N ILE A 33 5.38 4.84 -4.65
CA ILE A 33 5.24 6.17 -5.25
C ILE A 33 6.17 7.18 -4.57
N LEU A 34 6.27 7.15 -3.24
CA LEU A 34 7.13 8.06 -2.49
C LEU A 34 8.61 7.80 -2.74
N LYS A 35 9.03 6.53 -2.83
CA LYS A 35 10.40 6.15 -3.23
C LYS A 35 10.72 6.63 -4.65
N HIS A 36 9.80 6.43 -5.60
CA HIS A 36 9.99 6.89 -6.98
C HIS A 36 10.09 8.41 -7.08
N LYS A 37 9.21 9.13 -6.38
CA LYS A 37 9.29 10.60 -6.26
C LYS A 37 10.65 11.02 -5.74
N TRP A 38 11.16 10.38 -4.68
CA TRP A 38 12.47 10.71 -4.12
C TRP A 38 13.57 10.53 -5.17
N HIS A 39 13.62 9.39 -5.86
CA HIS A 39 14.61 9.16 -6.93
C HIS A 39 14.53 10.19 -8.06
N LEU A 40 13.31 10.59 -8.46
CA LEU A 40 13.12 11.65 -9.46
C LEU A 40 13.61 13.02 -8.96
N SER A 41 13.36 13.34 -7.68
CA SER A 41 13.86 14.57 -7.08
C SER A 41 15.40 14.60 -7.00
N GLU A 42 16.02 13.49 -6.63
CA GLU A 42 17.49 13.36 -6.60
C GLU A 42 18.08 13.58 -8.00
N GLN A 43 17.48 12.99 -9.04
CA GLN A 43 17.92 13.17 -10.43
C GLN A 43 17.69 14.60 -10.95
N ALA A 44 16.62 15.26 -10.51
CA ALA A 44 16.28 16.61 -10.94
C ALA A 44 17.03 17.72 -10.17
N GLY A 45 17.68 17.38 -9.05
CA GLY A 45 18.34 18.33 -8.16
C GLY A 45 17.38 19.26 -7.39
N HIS A 46 16.09 18.96 -7.39
CA HIS A 46 15.04 19.69 -6.66
C HIS A 46 13.82 18.80 -6.43
N ASP A 47 12.93 19.19 -5.51
CA ASP A 47 11.70 18.43 -5.32
C ASP A 47 10.78 18.54 -6.55
N VAL A 48 10.52 17.41 -7.21
CA VAL A 48 9.59 17.34 -8.36
C VAL A 48 8.12 17.43 -7.97
N GLY A 49 7.80 17.28 -6.68
CA GLY A 49 6.43 17.29 -6.16
C GLY A 49 5.70 15.95 -6.30
N PHE A 50 4.62 15.79 -5.51
CA PHE A 50 3.92 14.51 -5.41
C PHE A 50 3.18 14.14 -6.70
N GLU A 51 2.49 15.08 -7.33
CA GLU A 51 1.71 14.82 -8.55
C GLU A 51 2.60 14.29 -9.69
N LYS A 52 3.76 14.92 -9.91
CA LYS A 52 4.72 14.48 -10.93
C LYS A 52 5.26 13.08 -10.63
N GLY A 53 5.65 12.82 -9.37
CA GLY A 53 6.10 11.49 -8.95
C GLY A 53 5.02 10.41 -9.12
N LEU A 54 3.77 10.73 -8.76
CA LEU A 54 2.62 9.84 -8.89
C LEU A 54 2.34 9.50 -10.36
N LEU A 55 2.20 10.51 -11.22
CA LEU A 55 1.86 10.29 -12.64
C LEU A 55 2.96 9.51 -13.36
N ASP A 56 4.23 9.86 -13.13
CA ASP A 56 5.36 9.14 -13.71
C ASP A 56 5.39 7.67 -13.25
N TRP A 57 5.16 7.43 -11.96
CA TRP A 57 5.10 6.08 -11.40
C TRP A 57 3.95 5.25 -11.96
N ILE A 58 2.75 5.83 -12.07
CA ILE A 58 1.57 5.16 -12.64
C ILE A 58 1.85 4.69 -14.07
N VAL A 59 2.45 5.54 -14.89
CA VAL A 59 2.70 5.25 -16.31
C VAL A 59 3.79 4.21 -16.49
N LYS A 60 4.87 4.26 -15.70
CA LYS A 60 6.08 3.46 -15.96
C LYS A 60 6.26 2.23 -15.08
N HIS A 61 5.69 2.21 -13.87
CA HIS A 61 6.05 1.23 -12.84
C HIS A 61 4.86 0.42 -12.31
N ARG A 62 3.68 1.03 -12.21
CA ARG A 62 2.53 0.45 -11.50
C ARG A 62 2.11 -0.93 -12.00
N ALA A 63 2.06 -1.13 -13.31
CA ALA A 63 1.64 -2.41 -13.90
C ALA A 63 2.58 -3.57 -13.49
N ALA A 64 3.89 -3.34 -13.58
CA ALA A 64 4.89 -4.33 -13.19
C ALA A 64 4.85 -4.60 -11.67
N TRP A 65 4.71 -3.55 -10.86
CA TRP A 65 4.59 -3.69 -9.41
C TRP A 65 3.37 -4.53 -9.01
N ARG A 66 2.19 -4.26 -9.60
CA ARG A 66 0.96 -5.02 -9.35
C ARG A 66 1.11 -6.50 -9.72
N ALA A 67 1.71 -6.80 -10.87
CA ALA A 67 1.96 -8.19 -11.28
C ALA A 67 2.92 -8.93 -10.32
N SER A 68 3.88 -8.22 -9.71
CA SER A 68 4.74 -8.80 -8.66
C SER A 68 3.93 -9.09 -7.39
N ARG A 69 3.09 -8.15 -6.95
CA ARG A 69 2.24 -8.32 -5.75
C ARG A 69 1.29 -9.50 -5.86
N GLU A 70 0.69 -9.71 -7.03
CA GLU A 70 -0.19 -10.87 -7.26
C GLU A 70 0.54 -12.20 -7.05
N LYS A 71 1.80 -12.30 -7.49
CA LYS A 71 2.65 -13.48 -7.26
C LYS A 71 3.00 -13.65 -5.79
N ASP A 72 3.33 -12.56 -5.09
CA ASP A 72 3.64 -12.59 -3.66
C ASP A 72 2.45 -13.09 -2.85
N ILE A 73 1.25 -12.55 -3.12
CA ILE A 73 0.01 -12.95 -2.45
C ILE A 73 -0.33 -14.42 -2.76
N ALA A 74 -0.12 -14.87 -4.00
CA ALA A 74 -0.33 -16.27 -4.36
C ALA A 74 0.63 -17.20 -3.61
N LYS A 75 1.89 -16.79 -3.44
CA LYS A 75 2.90 -17.52 -2.66
C LYS A 75 2.52 -17.56 -1.17
N GLU A 76 2.08 -16.46 -0.59
CA GLU A 76 1.61 -16.39 0.80
C GLU A 76 0.42 -17.33 1.05
N LYS A 77 -0.48 -17.51 0.07
CA LYS A 77 -1.63 -18.42 0.16
C LYS A 77 -1.29 -19.89 -0.08
N GLY A 78 -0.26 -20.18 -0.86
CA GLY A 78 0.17 -21.55 -1.21
C GLY A 78 1.16 -22.19 -0.23
N VAL A 79 1.59 -21.45 0.80
CA VAL A 79 2.49 -21.92 1.88
C VAL A 79 1.69 -22.21 3.18
N GLY A 80 0.36 -22.35 3.07
CA GLY A 80 -0.54 -22.74 4.16
C GLY A 80 -0.93 -24.20 4.12
#